data_AF-A0A0X3UMI4-F1
#
_entry.id   AF-A0A0X3UMI4-F1
#
_cell.length_a   1.000
_cell.length_b   1.000
_cell.length_c   1.000
_cell.angle_alpha   90.00
_cell.angle_beta   90.00
_cell.angle_gamma   90.00
#
_symmetry.space_group_name_H-M   'P 1'
#
loop_
_entity.id
_entity.type
_entity.pdbx_description
1 polymer ?
#
loop_
_entity_poly.entity_id
_entity_poly.type
_entity_poly.pdbx_seq_one_letter_code
_entity_poly.pdbx_strand_id
1 'polypeptide(L)'
;MATRSAARGTTRRASASSRTVFGLVNIGQTVLILVAVFGLTKAGHPGLIPAAVCFVVGLHFLPLARVFDVRTYWLTGALLVAVAAVGAIFFAYDADAALVRAVVGLPAAVTLWVTSLLVARRG
;
A
#
# COMPACT_ATOMS: atom_id res chain seq x y z
N MET A 1 12.45 -5.07 52.22
CA MET A 1 13.53 -4.59 51.34
C MET A 1 13.11 -4.81 49.89
N ALA A 2 12.22 -3.95 49.40
CA ALA A 2 11.64 -4.00 48.06
C ALA A 2 11.45 -2.57 47.59
N THR A 3 12.01 -2.21 46.43
CA THR A 3 11.52 -1.15 45.54
C THR A 3 12.26 -1.32 44.21
N ARG A 4 11.64 -2.07 43.31
CA ARG A 4 11.08 -1.54 42.05
C ARG A 4 12.14 -0.92 41.15
N SER A 5 12.70 -1.80 40.30
CA SER A 5 13.33 -1.48 39.02
C SER A 5 12.50 -0.40 38.33
N ALA A 6 13.05 0.80 38.30
CA ALA A 6 12.44 1.98 37.72
C ALA A 6 12.12 1.69 36.25
N ALA A 7 10.84 1.87 35.93
CA ALA A 7 10.28 1.87 34.60
C ALA A 7 11.20 2.59 33.61
N ARG A 8 11.95 1.82 32.81
CA ARG A 8 12.53 2.30 31.56
C ARG A 8 11.37 2.48 30.57
N GLY A 9 10.68 3.61 30.68
CA GLY A 9 9.78 4.11 29.66
C GLY A 9 10.59 4.44 28.41
N THR A 10 10.90 3.43 27.61
CA THR A 10 11.45 3.61 26.27
C THR A 10 10.33 4.11 25.36
N THR A 11 10.03 5.40 25.42
CA THR A 11 9.45 6.09 24.27
C THR A 11 10.51 6.08 23.17
N ARG A 12 10.48 5.03 22.36
CA ARG A 12 11.39 4.85 21.21
C ARG A 12 11.10 5.97 20.22
N ARG A 13 11.78 7.11 20.36
CA ARG A 13 11.80 8.20 19.36
C ARG A 13 12.08 7.55 18.02
N ALA A 14 11.13 7.59 17.09
CA ALA A 14 11.38 7.17 15.71
C ALA A 14 12.67 7.86 15.25
N SER A 15 13.71 7.10 14.93
CA SER A 15 15.01 7.65 14.57
C SER A 15 14.85 8.55 13.34
N ALA A 16 15.66 9.61 13.24
CA ALA A 16 15.61 10.53 12.10
C ALA A 16 15.66 9.79 10.74
N SER A 17 16.36 8.65 10.69
CA SER A 17 16.42 7.75 9.53
C SER A 17 15.06 7.19 9.12
N SER A 18 14.18 6.79 10.05
CA SER A 18 12.86 6.25 9.71
C SER A 18 11.96 7.29 9.05
N ARG A 19 12.07 8.56 9.46
CA ARG A 19 11.30 9.66 8.84
C ARG A 19 11.77 9.96 7.42
N THR A 20 13.08 9.95 7.17
CA THR A 20 13.64 10.16 5.83
C THR A 20 13.25 9.03 4.87
N VAL A 21 13.35 7.77 5.32
CA VAL A 21 12.94 6.61 4.50
C VAL A 21 11.45 6.67 4.19
N PHE A 22 10.61 6.98 5.18
CA PHE A 22 9.17 7.15 4.98
C PHE A 22 8.86 8.23 3.94
N GLY A 23 9.49 9.40 4.07
CA GLY A 23 9.33 10.50 3.10
C GLY A 23 9.75 10.11 1.69
N LEU A 24 10.91 9.45 1.55
CA LEU A 24 11.42 9.01 0.24
C LEU A 24 10.50 7.97 -0.42
N VAL A 25 10.00 7.02 0.37
CA VAL A 25 9.06 5.99 -0.09
C VAL A 25 7.74 6.62 -0.55
N ASN A 26 7.24 7.65 0.15
CA ASN A 26 6.02 8.35 -0.24
C ASN A 26 6.23 9.17 -1.53
N ILE A 27 7.33 9.90 -1.63
CA ILE A 27 7.69 10.64 -2.85
C ILE A 27 7.84 9.68 -4.03
N GLY A 28 8.55 8.56 -3.84
CA GLY A 28 8.72 7.53 -4.85
C GLY A 28 7.37 6.96 -5.33
N GLN A 29 6.45 6.68 -4.40
CA GLN A 29 5.09 6.25 -4.76
C GLN A 29 4.37 7.30 -5.60
N THR A 30 4.40 8.57 -5.19
CA THR A 30 3.74 9.66 -5.93
C THR A 30 4.27 9.77 -7.35
N VAL A 31 5.59 9.76 -7.51
CA VAL A 31 6.24 9.81 -8.83
C VAL A 31 5.81 8.61 -9.68
N LEU A 32 5.82 7.41 -9.12
CA LEU A 32 5.47 6.19 -9.85
C LEU A 32 3.98 6.16 -10.26
N ILE A 33 3.07 6.68 -9.42
CA ILE A 33 1.66 6.87 -9.78
C ILE A 33 1.53 7.85 -10.95
N LEU A 34 2.20 8.99 -10.90
CA LEU A 34 2.14 9.98 -11.99
C LEU A 34 2.65 9.38 -13.30
N VAL A 35 3.80 8.70 -13.27
CA VAL A 35 4.37 8.02 -14.43
C VAL A 35 3.39 6.98 -14.99
N ALA A 36 2.76 6.17 -14.13
CA ALA A 36 1.78 5.17 -14.55
C ALA A 36 0.54 5.82 -15.20
N VAL A 37 -0.02 6.86 -14.58
CA VAL A 37 -1.20 7.57 -15.10
C VAL A 37 -0.88 8.20 -16.46
N PHE A 38 0.16 9.03 -16.54
CA PHE A 38 0.51 9.70 -17.80
C PHE A 38 0.94 8.71 -18.88
N GLY A 39 1.70 7.68 -18.52
CA GLY A 39 2.15 6.63 -19.43
C GLY A 39 0.97 5.86 -20.04
N LEU A 40 0.05 5.39 -19.21
CA LEU A 40 -1.13 4.63 -19.67
C LEU A 40 -2.12 5.49 -20.45
N THR A 41 -2.31 6.76 -20.06
CA THR A 41 -3.13 7.69 -20.85
C THR A 41 -2.51 7.92 -22.23
N LYS A 42 -1.20 8.17 -22.31
CA LYS A 42 -0.51 8.35 -23.61
C LYS A 42 -0.49 7.08 -24.46
N ALA A 43 -0.42 5.91 -23.84
CA ALA A 43 -0.48 4.62 -24.51
C ALA A 43 -1.90 4.23 -24.96
N GLY A 44 -2.94 5.04 -24.66
CA GLY A 44 -4.32 4.74 -25.04
C GLY A 44 -5.01 3.69 -24.18
N HIS A 45 -4.45 3.35 -23.01
CA HIS A 45 -4.99 2.34 -22.10
C HIS A 45 -5.38 2.93 -20.73
N PRO A 46 -6.25 3.95 -20.66
CA PRO A 46 -6.66 4.54 -19.38
C PRO A 46 -7.42 3.55 -18.49
N GLY A 47 -7.98 2.48 -19.05
CA GLY A 47 -8.63 1.41 -18.30
C GLY A 47 -7.70 0.61 -17.37
N LEU A 48 -6.38 0.63 -17.61
CA LEU A 48 -5.37 -0.01 -16.75
C LEU A 48 -4.93 0.85 -15.57
N ILE A 49 -5.28 2.14 -15.55
CA ILE A 49 -4.86 3.07 -14.48
C ILE A 49 -5.24 2.54 -13.08
N PRO A 50 -6.47 2.05 -12.82
CA PRO A 50 -6.84 1.52 -11.51
C PRO A 50 -5.93 0.37 -11.07
N ALA A 51 -5.63 -0.58 -11.98
CA ALA A 51 -4.76 -1.71 -11.70
C ALA A 51 -3.32 -1.25 -11.42
N ALA A 52 -2.79 -0.34 -12.24
CA ALA A 52 -1.44 0.19 -12.06
C ALA A 52 -1.28 0.96 -10.75
N VAL A 53 -2.24 1.82 -10.39
CA VAL A 53 -2.23 2.55 -9.11
C VAL A 53 -2.33 1.57 -7.94
N CYS A 54 -3.22 0.58 -8.02
CA CYS A 54 -3.35 -0.45 -6.97
C CYS A 54 -2.04 -1.22 -6.76
N PHE A 55 -1.34 -1.57 -7.84
CA PHE A 55 -0.04 -2.22 -7.80
C PHE A 55 1.02 -1.35 -7.11
N VAL A 56 1.15 -0.08 -7.52
CA VAL A 56 2.11 0.87 -6.94
C VAL A 56 1.86 1.08 -5.45
N VAL A 57 0.60 1.22 -5.05
CA VAL A 57 0.22 1.32 -3.63
C VAL A 57 0.61 0.03 -2.90
N GLY A 58 0.30 -1.15 -3.45
CA GLY A 58 0.68 -2.43 -2.85
C GLY A 58 2.20 -2.58 -2.65
N LEU A 59 3.00 -2.16 -3.62
CA LEU A 59 4.47 -2.16 -3.51
C LEU A 59 4.97 -1.21 -2.42
N HIS A 60 4.35 -0.03 -2.27
CA HIS A 60 4.68 0.93 -1.23
C HIS A 60 4.46 0.40 0.20
N PHE A 61 3.50 -0.51 0.40
CA PHE A 61 3.29 -1.16 1.70
C PHE A 61 4.45 -2.07 2.12
N LEU A 62 5.29 -2.57 1.19
CA LEU A 62 6.41 -3.46 1.53
C LEU A 62 7.55 -2.74 2.26
N PRO A 63 8.05 -1.56 1.81
CA PRO A 63 8.96 -0.75 2.60
C PRO A 63 8.38 -0.33 3.96
N LEU A 64 7.10 0.06 4.00
CA LEU A 64 6.42 0.42 5.26
C LEU A 64 6.42 -0.74 6.25
N ALA A 65 6.13 -1.96 5.77
CA ALA A 65 6.11 -3.15 6.61
C ALA A 65 7.48 -3.41 7.25
N ARG A 66 8.59 -3.12 6.55
CA ARG A 66 9.95 -3.20 7.11
C ARG A 66 10.26 -2.08 8.09
N VAL A 67 9.91 -0.84 7.76
CA VAL A 67 10.28 0.33 8.60
C VAL A 67 9.50 0.36 9.91
N PHE A 68 8.22 -0.03 9.87
CA PHE A 68 7.33 0.01 11.03
C PHE A 68 7.18 -1.35 11.74
N ASP A 69 7.79 -2.41 11.22
CA ASP A 69 7.72 -3.78 11.77
C ASP A 69 6.27 -4.31 11.96
N VAL A 70 5.35 -3.86 11.10
CA VAL A 70 3.93 -4.24 11.15
C VAL A 70 3.68 -5.38 10.17
N ARG A 71 3.56 -6.61 10.70
CA ARG A 71 3.31 -7.82 9.88
C ARG A 71 2.06 -7.70 9.00
N THR A 72 1.03 -6.97 9.46
CA THR A 72 -0.20 -6.76 8.68
C THR A 72 0.08 -6.06 7.35
N TYR A 73 1.06 -5.14 7.27
CA TYR A 73 1.37 -4.42 6.03
C TYR A 73 1.98 -5.30 4.94
N TRP A 74 2.68 -6.38 5.30
CA TRP A 74 3.12 -7.39 4.33
C TRP A 74 1.93 -8.06 3.64
N LEU A 75 0.91 -8.43 4.43
CA LEU A 75 -0.30 -9.04 3.91
C LEU A 75 -1.11 -8.06 3.05
N THR A 76 -1.27 -6.82 3.53
CA THR A 76 -1.95 -5.75 2.78
C THR A 76 -1.28 -5.50 1.44
N GLY A 77 0.05 -5.34 1.41
CA GLY A 77 0.79 -5.12 0.18
C GLY A 77 0.65 -6.28 -0.81
N ALA A 78 0.79 -7.52 -0.34
CA ALA A 78 0.63 -8.71 -1.18
C ALA A 78 -0.79 -8.85 -1.75
N LEU A 79 -1.82 -8.57 -0.95
CA LEU A 79 -3.21 -8.59 -1.40
C LEU A 79 -3.47 -7.53 -2.47
N LEU A 80 -3.01 -6.29 -2.29
CA LEU A 80 -3.18 -5.23 -3.27
C LEU A 80 -2.44 -5.54 -4.59
N VAL A 81 -1.23 -6.10 -4.52
CA VAL A 81 -0.52 -6.57 -5.72
C VAL A 81 -1.29 -7.67 -6.43
N ALA A 82 -1.85 -8.64 -5.70
CA ALA A 82 -2.67 -9.70 -6.29
C ALA A 82 -3.94 -9.15 -6.95
N VAL A 83 -4.64 -8.21 -6.29
CA VAL A 83 -5.82 -7.53 -6.84
C VAL A 83 -5.47 -6.76 -8.12
N ALA A 84 -4.34 -6.07 -8.14
CA ALA A 84 -3.86 -5.39 -9.34
C ALA A 84 -3.57 -6.37 -10.49
N ALA A 85 -2.96 -7.52 -10.20
CA ALA A 85 -2.71 -8.56 -11.19
C ALA A 85 -4.02 -9.11 -11.77
N VAL A 86 -5.01 -9.37 -10.93
CA VAL A 86 -6.36 -9.79 -11.39
C VAL A 86 -6.98 -8.72 -12.28
N GLY A 87 -6.92 -7.44 -11.89
CA GLY A 87 -7.42 -6.34 -12.71
C GLY A 87 -6.74 -6.24 -14.08
N ALA A 88 -5.42 -6.43 -14.12
CA ALA A 88 -4.66 -6.44 -15.37
C ALA A 88 -5.03 -7.65 -16.26
N ILE A 89 -5.26 -8.82 -15.66
CA ILE A 89 -5.74 -10.01 -16.39
C ILE A 89 -7.10 -9.73 -17.02
N PHE A 90 -8.07 -9.18 -16.27
CA PHE A 90 -9.39 -8.84 -16.81
C PHE A 90 -9.28 -7.86 -17.99
N PHE A 91 -8.46 -6.81 -17.85
CA PHE A 91 -8.22 -5.87 -18.95
C PHE A 91 -7.60 -6.56 -20.18
N ALA A 92 -6.70 -7.53 -19.99
CA ALA A 92 -6.09 -8.29 -21.08
C ALA A 92 -7.08 -9.19 -21.84
N TYR A 93 -8.21 -9.53 -21.23
CA TYR A 93 -9.34 -10.22 -21.86
C TYR A 93 -10.43 -9.25 -22.35
N ASP A 94 -10.06 -7.99 -22.63
CA ASP A 94 -10.94 -6.94 -23.15
C ASP A 94 -12.18 -6.66 -22.27
N ALA A 95 -12.07 -6.89 -20.96
CA ALA A 95 -13.12 -6.55 -20.02
C ALA A 95 -13.39 -5.04 -20.02
N ASP A 96 -14.67 -4.67 -19.85
CA ASP A 96 -15.06 -3.26 -19.77
C ASP A 96 -14.34 -2.53 -18.63
N ALA A 97 -14.02 -1.26 -18.86
CA ALA A 97 -13.28 -0.45 -17.91
C ALA A 97 -14.03 -0.25 -16.58
N ALA A 98 -15.37 -0.27 -16.56
CA ALA A 98 -16.14 -0.25 -15.32
C ALA A 98 -15.96 -1.55 -14.54
N LEU A 99 -15.91 -2.70 -15.22
CA LEU A 99 -15.66 -3.99 -14.58
C LEU A 99 -14.25 -4.06 -13.99
N VAL A 100 -13.21 -3.65 -14.75
CA VAL A 100 -11.84 -3.57 -14.25
C VAL A 100 -11.75 -2.66 -13.01
N ARG A 101 -12.42 -1.50 -13.04
CA ARG A 101 -12.51 -0.60 -11.88
C ARG A 101 -13.20 -1.25 -10.68
N ALA A 102 -14.27 -2.00 -10.87
CA ALA A 102 -14.97 -2.67 -9.78
C ALA A 102 -14.12 -3.81 -9.17
N VAL A 103 -13.53 -4.65 -10.01
CA VAL A 103 -12.69 -5.80 -9.61
C VAL A 103 -11.41 -5.36 -8.91
N VAL A 104 -10.85 -4.21 -9.28
CA VAL A 104 -9.69 -3.66 -8.57
C VAL A 104 -10.13 -2.85 -7.34
N GLY A 105 -11.09 -1.95 -7.52
CA GLY A 105 -11.44 -0.94 -6.54
C GLY A 105 -12.13 -1.51 -5.31
N LEU A 106 -13.10 -2.42 -5.47
CA LEU A 106 -13.83 -2.97 -4.32
C LEU A 106 -12.93 -3.81 -3.42
N PRO A 107 -12.13 -4.77 -3.92
CA PRO A 107 -11.21 -5.52 -3.06
C PRO A 107 -10.12 -4.65 -2.46
N ALA A 108 -9.60 -3.66 -3.20
CA ALA A 108 -8.62 -2.71 -2.66
C ALA A 108 -9.21 -1.90 -1.50
N ALA A 109 -10.42 -1.37 -1.66
CA ALA A 109 -11.12 -0.62 -0.61
C ALA A 109 -11.35 -1.49 0.63
N VAL A 110 -11.89 -2.70 0.47
CA VAL A 110 -12.09 -3.65 1.58
C VAL A 110 -10.77 -3.97 2.27
N THR A 111 -9.71 -4.25 1.50
CA THR A 111 -8.39 -4.58 2.05
C THR A 111 -7.84 -3.43 2.90
N LEU A 112 -7.93 -2.19 2.40
CA LEU A 112 -7.44 -1.01 3.11
C LEU A 112 -8.26 -0.71 4.37
N TRP A 113 -9.59 -0.80 4.31
CA TRP A 113 -10.47 -0.63 5.47
C TRP A 113 -10.26 -1.71 6.54
N VAL A 114 -10.16 -2.98 6.13
CA VAL A 114 -9.86 -4.07 7.08
C VAL A 114 -8.49 -3.86 7.70
N THR A 115 -7.49 -3.46 6.91
CA THR A 115 -6.14 -3.17 7.42
C THR A 115 -6.18 -2.04 8.45
N SER A 116 -6.88 -0.93 8.17
CA SER A 116 -6.96 0.21 9.08
C SER A 116 -7.66 -0.18 10.39
N LEU A 117 -8.76 -0.92 10.33
CA LEU A 117 -9.47 -1.44 11.52
C LEU A 117 -8.59 -2.40 12.33
N LEU A 118 -7.86 -3.31 11.67
CA LEU A 118 -6.98 -4.26 12.35
C LEU A 118 -5.81 -3.57 13.04
N VAL A 119 -5.24 -2.53 12.42
CA VAL A 119 -4.14 -1.75 13.01
C VAL A 119 -4.68 -0.88 14.15
N ALA A 120 -5.82 -0.21 13.98
CA ALA A 120 -6.45 0.62 15.01
C ALA A 120 -6.87 -0.15 16.27
N ARG A 121 -7.19 -1.45 16.14
CA ARG A 121 -7.49 -2.31 17.30
C ARG A 121 -6.24 -2.83 18.02
N ARG A 122 -5.06 -2.70 17.42
CA ARG A 122 -3.78 -3.22 17.94
C ARG A 122 -2.82 -2.12 18.41
N GLY A 123 -3.05 -0.87 18.02
CA GLY A 123 -2.33 0.32 18.48
C GLY A 123 -3.05 0.97 19.65
#